data_AF-A0A9Q3CY69-F1
#
_entry.id   AF-A0A9Q3CY69-F1
#
_cell.length_a   1.000
_cell.length_b   1.000
_cell.length_c   1.000
_cell.angle_alpha   90.00
_cell.angle_beta   90.00
_cell.angle_gamma   90.00
#
_symmetry.space_group_name_H-M   'P 1'
#
loop_
_entity.id
_entity.type
_entity.pdbx_description
1 polymer ?
#
loop_
_entity_poly.entity_id
_entity_poly.type
_entity_poly.pdbx_seq_one_letter_code
_entity_poly.pdbx_strand_id
1 'polypeptide(L)'
;MITLSQQHYIEELISKYGLEDRKLNMTPMQSNIKLETTTDKEHKEFKKLNINYRADIGSLNYLSQCTRPELAYTVGTLSQFLEKPSLSHWSAFKRELKYSRKTKDLGLTYSMNGISDIIGYSDSSWAEENNRTSCCGYVFNYGGAAISWRSKRLNFISVSSTESEFRALLGTFQEGKWLRQIHSEITSTDPKQMLVYCDNQGAINRAKNEVYHSRTKHIDVHYNFVIDYIKNNFIRLEYITTNEMVAYFMTKALDSVKHQSLNSHMGLNNIESYVANIYLCVLGSRGYV
;
A
#
# COMPACT_ATOMS: atom_id res chain seq x y z
N MET A 1 13.51 16.64 -10.08
CA MET A 1 12.67 15.41 -10.04
C MET A 1 13.58 14.28 -9.60
N ILE A 2 13.14 13.45 -8.66
CA ILE A 2 13.91 12.32 -8.12
C ILE A 2 13.06 11.06 -8.28
N THR A 3 13.62 9.97 -8.77
CA THR A 3 12.92 8.69 -8.91
C THR A 3 13.64 7.60 -8.13
N LEU A 4 12.92 6.88 -7.28
CA LEU A 4 13.42 5.73 -6.52
C LEU A 4 12.95 4.44 -7.20
N SER A 5 13.88 3.55 -7.51
CA SER A 5 13.58 2.25 -8.14
C SER A 5 14.52 1.15 -7.69
N GLN A 6 14.10 -0.10 -7.89
CA GLN A 6 14.87 -1.31 -7.60
C GLN A 6 14.97 -2.22 -8.83
N GLN A 7 15.06 -1.64 -10.04
CA GLN A 7 15.07 -2.37 -11.32
C GLN A 7 16.14 -3.47 -11.35
N HIS A 8 17.38 -3.13 -10.99
CA HIS A 8 18.50 -4.09 -10.96
C HIS A 8 18.23 -5.26 -10.00
N TYR A 9 17.73 -4.98 -8.80
CA TYR A 9 17.41 -6.01 -7.83
C TYR A 9 16.26 -6.92 -8.29
N ILE A 10 15.27 -6.37 -9.01
CA ILE A 10 14.23 -7.19 -9.66
C ILE A 10 14.87 -8.15 -10.67
N GLU A 11 15.79 -7.68 -11.51
CA GLU A 11 16.48 -8.51 -12.50
C GLU A 11 17.29 -9.65 -11.86
N GLU A 12 18.01 -9.36 -10.78
CA GLU A 12 18.71 -10.39 -9.98
C GLU A 12 17.75 -11.45 -9.43
N LEU A 13 16.60 -11.04 -8.89
CA LEU A 13 15.58 -11.98 -8.41
C LEU A 13 15.02 -12.83 -9.55
N ILE A 14 14.75 -12.23 -10.72
CA ILE A 14 14.27 -12.97 -11.87
C ILE A 14 15.27 -14.03 -12.33
N SER A 15 16.56 -13.68 -12.36
CA SER A 15 17.62 -14.62 -12.69
C SER A 15 17.75 -15.74 -11.67
N LYS A 16 17.72 -15.40 -10.38
CA LYS A 16 17.75 -16.37 -9.27
C LYS A 16 16.68 -17.46 -9.39
N TYR A 17 15.48 -17.13 -9.87
CA TYR A 17 14.36 -18.07 -9.96
C TYR A 17 14.05 -18.57 -11.40
N GLY A 18 14.86 -18.23 -12.40
CA GLY A 18 14.70 -18.69 -13.79
C GLY A 18 13.36 -18.26 -14.41
N LEU A 19 13.01 -16.97 -14.27
CA LEU A 19 11.71 -16.42 -14.68
C LEU A 19 11.77 -15.53 -15.95
N GLU A 20 12.88 -15.52 -16.68
CA GLU A 20 13.18 -14.68 -17.85
C GLU A 20 12.22 -14.94 -19.02
N ASP A 21 11.93 -16.19 -19.37
CA ASP A 21 11.10 -16.51 -20.54
C ASP A 21 9.65 -16.88 -20.16
N ARG A 22 9.22 -16.54 -18.94
CA ARG A 22 7.90 -16.91 -18.46
C ARG A 22 6.82 -15.91 -18.91
N LYS A 23 5.55 -16.33 -18.91
CA LYS A 23 4.43 -15.40 -19.07
C LYS A 23 4.38 -14.39 -17.91
N LEU A 24 4.29 -13.11 -18.24
CA LEU A 24 4.15 -12.00 -17.29
C LEU A 24 2.73 -11.93 -16.71
N ASN A 25 2.60 -11.38 -15.50
CA ASN A 25 1.32 -11.16 -14.85
C ASN A 25 0.99 -9.66 -14.76
N MET A 26 -0.29 -9.31 -14.88
CA MET A 26 -0.77 -7.93 -14.78
C MET A 26 -0.92 -7.44 -13.34
N THR A 27 -1.03 -8.36 -12.39
CA THR A 27 -1.21 -8.09 -10.95
C THR A 27 -0.36 -9.04 -10.12
N PRO A 28 0.10 -8.61 -8.92
CA PRO A 28 0.91 -9.45 -8.04
C PRO A 28 0.09 -10.64 -7.49
N MET A 29 -1.18 -10.40 -7.17
CA MET A 29 -2.13 -11.39 -6.67
C MET A 29 -3.43 -11.37 -7.50
N GLN A 30 -4.18 -12.47 -7.50
CA GLN A 30 -5.51 -12.51 -8.12
C GLN A 30 -6.55 -12.03 -7.11
N SER A 31 -7.47 -11.15 -7.52
CA SER A 31 -8.45 -10.49 -6.63
C SER A 31 -9.39 -11.44 -5.89
N ASN A 32 -9.61 -12.65 -6.42
CA ASN A 32 -10.59 -13.61 -5.89
C ASN A 32 -9.95 -14.90 -5.34
N ILE A 33 -8.61 -15.00 -5.34
CA ILE A 33 -7.94 -16.18 -4.78
C ILE A 33 -7.58 -15.91 -3.33
N LYS A 34 -8.12 -16.73 -2.44
CA LYS A 34 -7.68 -16.80 -1.04
C LYS A 34 -6.67 -17.93 -0.91
N LEU A 35 -5.52 -17.63 -0.30
CA LEU A 35 -4.53 -18.64 0.03
C LEU A 35 -4.98 -19.37 1.28
N GLU A 36 -5.05 -20.70 1.22
CA GLU A 36 -5.57 -21.54 2.31
C GLU A 36 -4.46 -22.00 3.27
N THR A 37 -4.86 -22.30 4.50
CA THR A 37 -3.95 -22.89 5.49
C THR A 37 -3.47 -24.25 5.01
N THR A 38 -2.16 -24.47 5.05
CA THR A 38 -1.54 -25.67 4.49
C THR A 38 -1.78 -26.92 5.36
N THR A 39 -2.24 -27.99 4.72
CA THR A 39 -2.36 -29.31 5.35
C THR A 39 -0.98 -29.93 5.60
N ASP A 40 -0.88 -30.91 6.52
CA ASP A 40 0.39 -31.59 6.77
C ASP A 40 0.94 -32.32 5.54
N LYS A 41 0.05 -32.80 4.66
CA LYS A 41 0.44 -33.48 3.42
C LYS A 41 1.09 -32.52 2.43
N GLU A 42 0.44 -31.40 2.13
CA GLU A 42 0.96 -30.37 1.23
C GLU A 42 2.26 -29.75 1.73
N HIS A 43 2.38 -29.54 3.05
CA HIS A 43 3.60 -29.01 3.63
C HIS A 43 4.77 -30.00 3.52
N LYS A 44 4.52 -31.30 3.71
CA LYS A 44 5.53 -32.35 3.49
C LYS A 44 5.98 -32.39 2.03
N GLU A 45 5.06 -32.21 1.09
CA GLU A 45 5.41 -32.11 -0.34
C GLU A 45 6.26 -30.88 -0.63
N PHE A 46 5.90 -29.71 -0.09
CA PHE A 46 6.69 -28.50 -0.25
C PHE A 46 8.10 -28.65 0.34
N LYS A 47 8.23 -29.28 1.53
CA LYS A 47 9.53 -29.53 2.17
C LYS A 47 10.50 -30.35 1.30
N LYS A 48 9.99 -31.22 0.42
CA LYS A 48 10.83 -32.00 -0.52
C LYS A 48 11.57 -31.12 -1.54
N LEU A 49 11.09 -29.90 -1.78
CA LEU A 49 11.73 -28.96 -2.70
C LEU A 49 12.98 -28.29 -2.11
N ASN A 50 13.20 -28.41 -0.79
CA ASN A 50 14.33 -27.79 -0.07
C ASN A 50 14.43 -26.25 -0.30
N ILE A 51 13.28 -25.58 -0.41
CA ILE A 51 13.19 -24.14 -0.63
C ILE A 51 13.13 -23.41 0.71
N ASN A 52 13.95 -22.37 0.88
CA ASN A 52 13.87 -21.48 2.03
C ASN A 52 12.84 -20.36 1.80
N TYR A 53 11.57 -20.73 1.94
CA TYR A 53 10.44 -19.81 1.71
C TYR A 53 10.55 -18.52 2.54
N ARG A 54 11.03 -18.59 3.78
CA ARG A 54 11.16 -17.41 4.64
C ARG A 54 12.17 -16.40 4.11
N ALA A 55 13.32 -16.87 3.63
CA ALA A 55 14.32 -16.00 3.00
C ALA A 55 13.79 -15.42 1.69
N ASP A 56 13.06 -16.22 0.91
CA ASP A 56 12.48 -15.79 -0.35
C ASP A 56 11.40 -14.70 -0.14
N ILE A 57 10.51 -14.83 0.85
CA ILE A 57 9.56 -13.75 1.19
C ILE A 57 10.29 -12.51 1.70
N GLY A 58 11.39 -12.67 2.44
CA GLY A 58 12.25 -11.54 2.83
C GLY A 58 12.74 -10.72 1.63
N SER A 59 13.01 -11.38 0.49
CA SER A 59 13.44 -10.70 -0.73
C SER A 59 12.35 -9.82 -1.36
N LEU A 60 11.09 -10.25 -1.32
CA LEU A 60 9.94 -9.45 -1.75
C LEU A 60 9.60 -8.34 -0.77
N ASN A 61 9.76 -8.60 0.53
CA ASN A 61 9.57 -7.59 1.56
C ASN A 61 10.54 -6.40 1.36
N TYR A 62 11.76 -6.65 0.91
CA TYR A 62 12.69 -5.57 0.56
C TYR A 62 12.21 -4.71 -0.63
N LEU A 63 11.60 -5.32 -1.66
CA LEU A 63 10.96 -4.54 -2.73
C LEU A 63 9.83 -3.68 -2.16
N SER A 64 8.94 -4.33 -1.41
CA SER A 64 7.71 -3.71 -0.92
C SER A 64 7.95 -2.57 0.07
N GLN A 65 8.97 -2.68 0.91
CA GLN A 65 9.28 -1.69 1.94
C GLN A 65 10.11 -0.51 1.41
N CYS A 66 10.77 -0.64 0.26
CA CYS A 66 11.67 0.40 -0.25
C CYS A 66 11.07 1.20 -1.41
N THR A 67 10.58 0.54 -2.47
CA THR A 67 10.15 1.26 -3.70
C THR A 67 8.87 0.75 -4.34
N ARG A 68 8.29 -0.34 -3.82
CA ARG A 68 7.14 -1.03 -4.43
C ARG A 68 5.95 -1.14 -3.47
N PRO A 69 5.37 0.00 -3.03
CA PRO A 69 4.26 0.01 -2.08
C PRO A 69 3.05 -0.80 -2.52
N GLU A 70 2.79 -0.91 -3.82
CA GLU A 70 1.67 -1.67 -4.37
C GLU A 70 1.76 -3.19 -4.13
N LEU A 71 2.93 -3.69 -3.72
CA LEU A 71 3.15 -5.09 -3.34
C LEU A 71 2.77 -5.39 -1.89
N ALA A 72 2.58 -4.38 -1.04
CA ALA A 72 2.50 -4.53 0.41
C ALA A 72 1.45 -5.55 0.88
N TYR A 73 0.24 -5.52 0.29
CA TYR A 73 -0.80 -6.49 0.62
C TYR A 73 -0.42 -7.93 0.21
N THR A 74 0.18 -8.11 -0.96
CA THR A 74 0.54 -9.45 -1.46
C THR A 74 1.65 -10.05 -0.60
N VAL A 75 2.71 -9.27 -0.32
CA VAL A 75 3.80 -9.69 0.58
C VAL A 75 3.28 -9.98 1.98
N GLY A 76 2.41 -9.12 2.50
CA GLY A 76 1.76 -9.32 3.81
C GLY A 76 0.96 -10.63 3.86
N THR A 77 0.24 -10.95 2.78
CA THR A 77 -0.52 -12.20 2.67
C THR A 77 0.39 -13.43 2.58
N LEU A 78 1.45 -13.38 1.76
CA LEU A 78 2.41 -14.48 1.65
C LEU A 78 3.20 -14.72 2.94
N SER A 79 3.43 -13.67 3.73
CA SER A 79 4.12 -13.71 5.02
C SER A 79 3.31 -14.44 6.11
N GLN A 80 2.03 -14.71 5.89
CA GLN A 80 1.23 -15.50 6.83
C GLN A 80 1.66 -16.99 6.86
N PHE A 81 2.38 -17.45 5.84
CA PHE A 81 2.71 -18.86 5.63
C PHE A 81 4.22 -19.15 5.76
N LEU A 82 4.96 -18.34 6.52
CA LEU A 82 6.42 -18.48 6.66
C LEU A 82 6.85 -19.79 7.35
N GLU A 83 6.06 -20.28 8.30
CA GLU A 83 6.36 -21.50 9.06
C GLU A 83 5.94 -22.76 8.31
N LYS A 84 4.75 -22.73 7.69
CA LYS A 84 4.13 -23.87 7.02
C LYS A 84 3.64 -23.52 5.61
N PRO A 85 4.56 -23.30 4.64
CA PRO A 85 4.20 -23.02 3.24
C PRO A 85 3.78 -24.28 2.47
N SER A 86 3.09 -24.06 1.34
CA SER A 86 2.62 -25.06 0.37
C SER A 86 3.09 -24.73 -1.05
N LEU A 87 2.81 -25.62 -2.01
CA LEU A 87 3.05 -25.36 -3.44
C LEU A 87 2.18 -24.22 -4.00
N SER A 88 0.99 -23.99 -3.46
CA SER A 88 0.14 -22.87 -3.86
C SER A 88 0.76 -21.53 -3.43
N HIS A 89 1.30 -21.46 -2.21
CA HIS A 89 2.05 -20.30 -1.70
C HIS A 89 3.28 -20.02 -2.55
N TRP A 90 4.03 -21.06 -2.92
CA TRP A 90 5.18 -20.92 -3.83
C TRP A 90 4.79 -20.44 -5.22
N SER A 91 3.64 -20.88 -5.72
CA SER A 91 3.14 -20.44 -7.02
C SER A 91 2.70 -18.97 -6.97
N ALA A 92 2.12 -18.53 -5.86
CA ALA A 92 1.78 -17.12 -5.62
C ALA A 92 3.03 -16.23 -5.49
N PHE A 93 4.08 -16.68 -4.78
CA PHE A 93 5.39 -16.02 -4.76
C PHE A 93 5.95 -15.80 -6.17
N LYS A 94 5.99 -16.85 -7.00
CA LYS A 94 6.44 -16.75 -8.39
C LYS A 94 5.53 -15.87 -9.26
N ARG A 95 4.23 -15.78 -8.92
CA ARG A 95 3.28 -14.88 -9.59
C ARG A 95 3.68 -13.43 -9.34
N GLU A 96 3.97 -13.09 -8.10
CA GLU A 96 4.40 -11.75 -7.69
C GLU A 96 5.69 -11.34 -8.40
N LEU A 97 6.72 -12.21 -8.42
CA LEU A 97 7.95 -11.93 -9.17
C LEU A 97 7.71 -11.66 -10.66
N LYS A 98 6.82 -12.43 -11.30
CA LYS A 98 6.45 -12.20 -12.70
C LYS A 98 5.74 -10.86 -12.91
N TYR A 99 4.99 -10.38 -11.92
CA TYR A 99 4.45 -9.03 -11.94
C TYR A 99 5.57 -7.99 -11.77
N SER A 100 6.44 -8.14 -10.77
CA SER A 100 7.57 -7.25 -10.52
C SER A 100 8.47 -7.10 -11.75
N ARG A 101 8.69 -8.19 -12.51
CA ARG A 101 9.38 -8.15 -13.80
C ARG A 101 8.67 -7.34 -14.87
N LYS A 102 7.35 -7.49 -14.98
CA LYS A 102 6.54 -6.72 -15.95
C LYS A 102 6.65 -5.21 -15.67
N THR A 103 6.78 -4.86 -14.40
CA THR A 103 6.77 -3.50 -13.89
C THR A 103 8.14 -3.10 -13.33
N LYS A 104 9.23 -3.68 -13.84
CA LYS A 104 10.58 -3.40 -13.36
C LYS A 104 11.01 -1.94 -13.58
N ASP A 105 10.43 -1.31 -14.60
CA ASP A 105 10.69 0.08 -14.98
C ASP A 105 9.78 1.08 -14.25
N LEU A 106 8.97 0.63 -13.27
CA LEU A 106 8.23 1.53 -12.39
C LEU A 106 9.13 2.02 -11.24
N GLY A 107 9.00 3.30 -10.91
CA GLY A 107 9.63 3.90 -9.75
C GLY A 107 8.79 5.02 -9.13
N LEU A 108 8.99 5.24 -7.83
CA LEU A 108 8.36 6.34 -7.10
C LEU A 108 9.02 7.66 -7.52
N THR A 109 8.25 8.54 -8.14
CA THR A 109 8.78 9.78 -8.74
C THR A 109 8.28 11.02 -7.99
N TYR A 110 9.22 11.75 -7.40
CA TYR A 110 8.98 12.97 -6.63
C TYR A 110 9.33 14.22 -7.46
N SER A 111 8.43 15.21 -7.43
CA SER A 111 8.59 16.47 -8.16
C SER A 111 8.35 17.68 -7.25
N MET A 112 9.21 18.70 -7.38
CA MET A 112 9.05 19.99 -6.70
C MET A 112 7.89 20.83 -7.25
N ASN A 113 7.43 20.54 -8.47
CA ASN A 113 6.28 21.23 -9.07
C ASN A 113 4.94 20.61 -8.65
N GLY A 114 4.96 19.63 -7.74
CA GLY A 114 3.78 18.93 -7.24
C GLY A 114 3.18 19.56 -5.98
N ILE A 115 2.15 18.90 -5.44
CA ILE A 115 1.55 19.25 -4.15
C ILE A 115 2.61 19.13 -3.05
N SER A 116 2.90 20.24 -2.38
CA SER A 116 3.86 20.34 -1.27
C SER A 116 3.27 19.90 0.07
N ASP A 117 2.03 19.40 0.07
CA ASP A 117 1.34 18.92 1.26
C ASP A 117 1.41 17.39 1.36
N ILE A 118 1.46 16.90 2.59
CA ILE A 118 1.32 15.48 2.90
C ILE A 118 -0.17 15.11 2.80
N ILE A 119 -0.49 14.18 1.90
CA ILE A 119 -1.84 13.66 1.69
C ILE A 119 -1.90 12.20 2.11
N GLY A 120 -2.77 11.89 3.07
CA GLY A 120 -3.02 10.52 3.53
C GLY A 120 -4.24 9.90 2.87
N TYR A 121 -4.24 8.57 2.78
CA TYR A 121 -5.35 7.73 2.33
C TYR A 121 -5.49 6.59 3.33
N SER A 122 -6.72 6.30 3.77
CA SER A 122 -6.99 5.28 4.79
C SER A 122 -8.08 4.32 4.32
N ASP A 123 -7.78 3.02 4.24
CA ASP A 123 -8.75 1.99 3.85
C ASP A 123 -8.78 0.84 4.87
N SER A 124 -9.91 0.14 4.92
CA SER A 124 -10.03 -1.16 5.57
C SER A 124 -10.83 -2.16 4.74
N SER A 125 -10.45 -3.44 4.81
CA SER A 125 -11.27 -4.55 4.31
C SER A 125 -11.87 -5.30 5.49
N TRP A 126 -13.18 -5.55 5.45
CA TRP A 126 -13.90 -6.20 6.55
C TRP A 126 -14.12 -7.69 6.26
N ALA A 127 -13.64 -8.53 7.18
CA ALA A 127 -13.90 -9.98 7.24
C ALA A 127 -13.58 -10.79 5.97
N GLU A 128 -12.66 -10.33 5.13
CA GLU A 128 -12.39 -10.96 3.82
C GLU A 128 -11.47 -12.20 3.87
N GLU A 129 -10.63 -12.37 4.89
CA GLU A 129 -9.64 -13.46 4.94
C GLU A 129 -10.15 -14.74 5.66
N ASN A 130 -9.40 -15.85 5.57
CA ASN A 130 -9.78 -17.16 6.11
C ASN A 130 -10.19 -17.15 7.59
N ASN A 131 -9.66 -16.22 8.39
CA ASN A 131 -9.98 -16.09 9.82
C ASN A 131 -10.98 -14.96 10.11
N ARG A 132 -11.64 -14.40 9.10
CA ARG A 132 -12.56 -13.25 9.20
C ARG A 132 -11.94 -12.01 9.85
N THR A 133 -10.63 -11.91 9.85
CA THR A 133 -9.90 -10.74 10.34
C THR A 133 -9.90 -9.66 9.27
N SER A 134 -10.05 -8.42 9.69
CA SER A 134 -10.00 -7.25 8.80
C SER A 134 -8.54 -6.90 8.48
N CYS A 135 -8.29 -6.33 7.30
CA CYS A 135 -7.03 -5.67 6.99
C CYS A 135 -7.25 -4.16 7.03
N CYS A 136 -6.31 -3.42 7.62
CA CYS A 136 -6.29 -1.97 7.54
C CYS A 136 -4.99 -1.51 6.89
N GLY A 137 -5.03 -0.38 6.23
CA GLY A 137 -3.85 0.19 5.65
C GLY A 137 -3.97 1.64 5.30
N TYR A 138 -2.81 2.24 5.09
CA TYR A 138 -2.70 3.63 4.68
C TYR A 138 -1.60 3.81 3.66
N VAL A 139 -1.72 4.92 2.94
CA VAL A 139 -0.68 5.46 2.08
C VAL A 139 -0.62 6.96 2.33
N PHE A 140 0.58 7.50 2.49
CA PHE A 140 0.85 8.92 2.54
C PHE A 140 1.69 9.32 1.34
N ASN A 141 1.21 10.29 0.58
CA ASN A 141 1.90 10.88 -0.56
C ASN A 141 2.48 12.25 -0.18
N TYR A 142 3.63 12.57 -0.76
CA TYR A 142 4.26 13.89 -0.70
C TYR A 142 5.07 14.12 -1.99
N GLY A 143 5.02 15.32 -2.56
CA GLY A 143 5.74 15.62 -3.81
C GLY A 143 5.31 14.76 -5.00
N GLY A 144 4.08 14.23 -4.98
CA GLY A 144 3.50 13.42 -6.06
C GLY A 144 3.71 11.91 -5.97
N ALA A 145 4.36 11.39 -4.92
CA ALA A 145 4.55 9.95 -4.74
C ALA A 145 4.45 9.52 -3.26
N ALA A 146 4.28 8.21 -3.04
CA ALA A 146 4.20 7.64 -1.70
C ALA A 146 5.50 7.83 -0.90
N ILE A 147 5.39 8.26 0.35
CA ILE A 147 6.50 8.40 1.31
C ILE A 147 6.36 7.49 2.53
N SER A 148 5.14 7.07 2.85
CA SER A 148 4.87 6.09 3.90
C SER A 148 3.65 5.27 3.52
N TRP A 149 3.69 3.97 3.78
CA TRP A 149 2.60 3.06 3.49
C TRP A 149 2.62 1.90 4.45
N ARG A 150 1.46 1.29 4.65
CA ARG A 150 1.35 0.11 5.51
C ARG A 150 0.15 -0.73 5.12
N SER A 151 0.38 -2.02 5.00
CA SER A 151 -0.66 -3.05 5.04
C SER A 151 -0.56 -3.79 6.37
N LYS A 152 -1.66 -3.86 7.12
CA LYS A 152 -1.70 -4.52 8.42
C LYS A 152 -3.00 -5.29 8.61
N ARG A 153 -2.85 -6.61 8.75
CA ARG A 153 -3.93 -7.44 9.26
C ARG A 153 -4.18 -7.18 10.74
N LEU A 154 -5.44 -7.08 11.14
CA LEU A 154 -5.81 -6.95 12.54
C LEU A 154 -5.71 -8.31 13.25
N ASN A 155 -5.21 -8.30 14.48
CA ASN A 155 -5.05 -9.50 15.31
C ASN A 155 -6.37 -10.02 15.92
N PHE A 156 -7.50 -9.49 15.48
CA PHE A 156 -8.80 -9.75 16.05
C PHE A 156 -9.92 -9.45 15.06
N ILE A 157 -11.10 -10.00 15.33
CA ILE A 157 -12.27 -9.90 14.46
C ILE A 157 -12.97 -8.57 14.74
N SER A 158 -13.10 -7.72 13.72
CA SER A 158 -13.92 -6.52 13.78
C SER A 158 -15.38 -6.91 13.70
N VAL A 159 -16.20 -6.41 14.63
CA VAL A 159 -17.63 -6.75 14.72
C VAL A 159 -18.44 -5.98 13.67
N SER A 160 -17.89 -4.89 13.12
CA SER A 160 -18.50 -4.12 12.03
C SER A 160 -17.46 -3.54 11.07
N SER A 161 -17.91 -3.14 9.88
CA SER A 161 -17.11 -2.35 8.94
C SER A 161 -16.74 -0.98 9.54
N THR A 162 -17.66 -0.31 10.23
CA THR A 162 -17.34 0.98 10.90
C THR A 162 -16.17 0.84 11.87
N GLU A 163 -16.12 -0.23 12.66
CA GLU A 163 -15.03 -0.47 13.59
C GLU A 163 -13.68 -0.70 12.87
N SER A 164 -13.66 -1.39 11.72
CA SER A 164 -12.43 -1.57 10.95
C SER A 164 -11.95 -0.25 10.35
N GLU A 165 -12.87 0.61 9.89
CA GLU A 165 -12.54 1.93 9.35
C GLU A 165 -11.94 2.84 10.40
N PHE A 166 -12.56 2.92 11.58
CA PHE A 166 -12.03 3.77 12.66
C PHE A 166 -10.66 3.29 13.15
N ARG A 167 -10.37 2.00 13.05
CA ARG A 167 -9.03 1.47 13.32
C ARG A 167 -8.02 1.80 12.22
N ALA A 168 -8.44 1.75 10.96
CA ALA A 168 -7.60 2.23 9.87
C ALA A 168 -7.27 3.71 10.09
N LEU A 169 -8.29 4.55 10.34
CA LEU A 169 -8.13 5.97 10.62
C LEU A 169 -7.21 6.24 11.81
N LEU A 170 -7.35 5.49 12.91
CA LEU A 170 -6.45 5.61 14.05
C LEU A 170 -4.98 5.43 13.65
N GLY A 171 -4.66 4.34 12.95
CA GLY A 171 -3.30 4.07 12.49
C GLY A 171 -2.80 5.13 11.51
N THR A 172 -3.66 5.54 10.58
CA THR A 172 -3.38 6.62 9.63
C THR A 172 -3.08 7.94 10.35
N PHE A 173 -3.87 8.31 11.37
CA PHE A 173 -3.71 9.58 12.07
C PHE A 173 -2.45 9.62 12.94
N GLN A 174 -2.10 8.48 13.55
CA GLN A 174 -0.84 8.32 14.28
C GLN A 174 0.37 8.48 13.38
N GLU A 175 0.39 7.79 12.23
CA GLU A 175 1.45 7.93 11.23
C GLU A 175 1.50 9.37 10.70
N GLY A 176 0.35 9.92 10.39
CA GLY A 176 0.23 11.28 9.89
C GLY A 176 0.79 12.33 10.84
N LYS A 177 0.54 12.18 12.14
CA LYS A 177 1.15 13.03 13.17
C LYS A 177 2.68 12.93 13.17
N TRP A 178 3.20 11.72 13.07
CA TRP A 178 4.65 11.49 13.01
C TRP A 178 5.27 12.12 11.76
N LEU A 179 4.65 11.93 10.59
CA LEU A 179 5.08 12.54 9.33
C LEU A 179 5.04 14.07 9.37
N ARG A 180 3.99 14.66 9.94
CA ARG A 180 3.92 16.11 10.17
C ARG A 180 5.08 16.59 11.02
N GLN A 181 5.35 15.92 12.13
CA GLN A 181 6.45 16.30 13.02
C GLN A 181 7.80 16.32 12.26
N ILE A 182 8.11 15.25 11.53
CA ILE A 182 9.35 15.16 10.74
C ILE A 182 9.39 16.23 9.65
N HIS A 183 8.28 16.44 8.94
CA HIS A 183 8.19 17.48 7.93
C HIS A 183 8.47 18.86 8.52
N SER A 184 7.89 19.18 9.68
CA SER A 184 8.12 20.44 10.38
C SER A 184 9.57 20.61 10.83
N GLU A 185 10.22 19.55 11.29
CA GLU A 185 11.63 19.56 11.68
C GLU A 185 12.56 19.78 10.46
N ILE A 186 12.27 19.15 9.32
CA ILE A 186 13.09 19.27 8.10
C ILE A 186 12.88 20.61 7.39
N THR A 187 11.64 21.07 7.29
CA THR A 187 11.29 22.26 6.49
C THR A 187 11.26 23.54 7.30
N SER A 188 11.32 23.45 8.64
CA SER A 188 11.03 24.56 9.56
C SER A 188 9.64 25.18 9.33
N THR A 189 8.71 24.43 8.73
CA THR A 189 7.33 24.85 8.48
C THR A 189 6.34 23.82 9.02
N ASP A 190 5.42 24.27 9.86
CA ASP A 190 4.37 23.39 10.39
C ASP A 190 3.11 23.45 9.51
N PRO A 191 2.76 22.36 8.80
CA PRO A 191 1.55 22.34 8.01
C PRO A 191 0.33 22.41 8.94
N LYS A 192 -0.52 23.42 8.75
CA LYS A 192 -1.63 23.71 9.67
C LYS A 192 -2.57 22.53 9.87
N GLN A 193 -2.91 21.84 8.77
CA GLN A 193 -3.86 20.74 8.75
C GLN A 193 -3.47 19.75 7.65
N MET A 194 -3.44 18.46 7.96
CA MET A 194 -3.19 17.43 6.95
C MET A 194 -4.48 16.91 6.36
N LEU A 195 -4.49 16.62 5.06
CA LEU A 195 -5.63 16.00 4.39
C LEU A 195 -5.50 14.48 4.45
N VAL A 196 -6.55 13.81 4.93
CA VAL A 196 -6.69 12.36 4.86
C VAL A 196 -7.97 12.03 4.11
N TYR A 197 -7.85 11.18 3.10
CA TYR A 197 -8.97 10.65 2.34
C TYR A 197 -9.45 9.29 2.86
N CYS A 198 -10.77 9.11 2.85
CA CYS A 198 -11.46 7.86 3.17
C CYS A 198 -12.64 7.70 2.21
N ASP A 199 -12.96 6.49 1.78
CA ASP A 199 -14.08 6.20 0.88
C ASP A 199 -15.38 5.83 1.64
N ASN A 200 -15.36 5.84 2.97
CA ASN A 200 -16.50 5.49 3.79
C ASN A 200 -17.23 6.72 4.34
N GLN A 201 -18.24 7.20 3.61
CA GLN A 201 -19.04 8.35 4.01
C GLN A 201 -19.69 8.17 5.39
N GLY A 202 -20.05 6.95 5.78
CA GLY A 202 -20.62 6.64 7.09
C GLY A 202 -19.60 6.87 8.22
N ALA A 203 -18.34 6.45 8.01
CA ALA A 203 -17.26 6.72 8.96
C ALA A 203 -16.95 8.22 9.05
N ILE A 204 -16.88 8.92 7.92
CA ILE A 204 -16.64 10.37 7.86
C ILE A 204 -17.74 11.13 8.61
N ASN A 205 -19.00 10.84 8.32
CA ASN A 205 -20.14 11.49 8.96
C ASN A 205 -20.14 11.21 10.48
N ARG A 206 -19.80 10.00 10.90
CA ARG A 206 -19.68 9.65 12.33
C ARG A 206 -18.49 10.35 13.01
N ALA A 207 -17.38 10.55 12.30
CA ALA A 207 -16.23 11.26 12.84
C ALA A 207 -16.49 12.77 12.96
N LYS A 208 -17.31 13.34 12.06
CA LYS A 208 -17.69 14.78 12.07
C LYS A 208 -18.87 15.09 12.99
N ASN A 209 -19.82 14.17 13.15
CA ASN A 209 -21.03 14.39 13.96
C ASN A 209 -20.86 13.77 15.36
N GLU A 210 -20.74 14.62 16.38
CA GLU A 210 -20.48 14.28 17.78
C GLU A 210 -21.60 13.49 18.50
N VAL A 211 -22.58 12.93 17.78
CA VAL A 211 -23.73 12.25 18.40
C VAL A 211 -23.29 10.88 18.93
N TYR A 212 -22.76 10.92 20.14
CA TYR A 212 -22.31 9.79 20.93
C TYR A 212 -23.52 8.96 21.36
N HIS A 213 -23.69 7.76 20.80
CA HIS A 213 -24.59 6.77 21.37
C HIS A 213 -23.81 5.89 22.34
N SER A 214 -24.27 5.84 23.59
CA SER A 214 -23.68 5.15 24.77
C SER A 214 -23.36 3.65 24.63
N ARG A 215 -23.54 3.06 23.44
CA ARG A 215 -23.39 1.63 23.13
C ARG A 215 -22.02 1.23 22.56
N THR A 216 -21.01 2.10 22.50
CA THR A 216 -19.69 1.83 21.86
C THR A 216 -18.49 1.76 22.81
N LYS A 217 -18.70 1.66 24.13
CA LYS A 217 -17.67 1.71 25.20
C LYS A 217 -16.37 0.93 24.99
N HIS A 218 -16.39 -0.19 24.26
CA HIS A 218 -15.22 -1.04 24.03
C HIS A 218 -14.31 -0.56 22.87
N ILE A 219 -14.77 0.42 22.06
CA ILE A 219 -14.02 1.01 20.94
C ILE A 219 -13.88 2.55 21.14
N ASP A 220 -14.57 3.11 22.13
CA ASP A 220 -14.63 4.54 22.46
C ASP A 220 -13.29 5.28 22.40
N VAL A 221 -12.20 4.67 22.89
CA VAL A 221 -10.88 5.32 22.88
C VAL A 221 -10.39 5.60 21.45
N HIS A 222 -10.60 4.66 20.52
CA HIS A 222 -10.20 4.82 19.12
C HIS A 222 -11.07 5.86 18.40
N TYR A 223 -12.38 5.84 18.64
CA TYR A 223 -13.31 6.83 18.11
C TYR A 223 -12.96 8.23 18.62
N ASN A 224 -12.80 8.39 19.93
CA ASN A 224 -12.47 9.67 20.56
C ASN A 224 -11.13 10.22 20.07
N PHE A 225 -10.13 9.37 19.85
CA PHE A 225 -8.85 9.81 19.26
C PHE A 225 -9.06 10.41 17.86
N VAL A 226 -9.78 9.73 16.97
CA VAL A 226 -10.04 10.22 15.60
C VAL A 226 -10.84 11.52 15.65
N ILE A 227 -11.88 11.58 16.48
CA ILE A 227 -12.72 12.76 16.64
C ILE A 227 -11.90 13.95 17.18
N ASP A 228 -11.10 13.74 18.23
CA ASP A 228 -10.27 14.78 18.84
C ASP A 228 -9.27 15.38 17.84
N TYR A 229 -8.65 14.55 16.99
CA TYR A 229 -7.73 15.03 15.95
C TYR A 229 -8.42 15.90 14.89
N ILE A 230 -9.67 15.58 14.55
CA ILE A 230 -10.48 16.38 13.63
C ILE A 230 -10.91 17.69 14.31
N LYS A 231 -11.40 17.62 15.55
CA LYS A 231 -11.85 18.80 16.32
C LYS A 231 -10.74 19.83 16.54
N ASN A 232 -9.54 19.37 16.83
CA ASN A 232 -8.37 20.23 17.00
C ASN A 232 -7.74 20.68 15.67
N ASN A 233 -8.39 20.41 14.52
CA ASN A 233 -7.92 20.76 13.18
C ASN A 233 -6.54 20.19 12.81
N PHE A 234 -6.09 19.12 13.44
CA PHE A 234 -4.84 18.44 13.04
C PHE A 234 -5.01 17.76 11.68
N ILE A 235 -6.17 17.14 11.46
CA ILE A 235 -6.49 16.38 10.24
C ILE A 235 -7.83 16.82 9.68
N ARG A 236 -7.86 17.07 8.37
CA ARG A 236 -9.08 17.19 7.57
C ARG A 236 -9.40 15.83 6.96
N LEU A 237 -10.52 15.24 7.36
CA LEU A 237 -11.00 13.99 6.80
C LEU A 237 -12.00 14.28 5.67
N GLU A 238 -11.69 13.86 4.45
CA GLU A 238 -12.53 14.05 3.27
C GLU A 238 -12.85 12.75 2.54
N TYR A 239 -13.96 12.77 1.81
CA TYR A 239 -14.34 11.68 0.94
C TYR A 239 -13.51 11.67 -0.33
N ILE A 240 -13.14 10.48 -0.81
CA ILE A 240 -12.59 10.28 -2.15
C ILE A 240 -13.30 9.13 -2.83
N THR A 241 -13.33 9.18 -4.16
CA THR A 241 -13.90 8.10 -4.94
C THR A 241 -13.02 6.84 -4.88
N THR A 242 -13.68 5.69 -4.93
CA THR A 242 -13.07 4.35 -5.03
C THR A 242 -12.05 4.20 -6.17
N ASN A 243 -12.09 5.05 -7.20
CA ASN A 243 -11.16 4.97 -8.34
C ASN A 243 -9.82 5.67 -8.09
N GLU A 244 -9.75 6.53 -7.08
CA GLU A 244 -8.55 7.31 -6.71
C GLU A 244 -8.00 6.86 -5.35
N MET A 245 -8.63 5.84 -4.74
CA MET A 245 -8.31 5.37 -3.40
C MET A 245 -7.08 4.44 -3.39
N VAL A 246 -5.89 5.04 -3.35
CA VAL A 246 -4.61 4.31 -3.36
C VAL A 246 -4.41 3.37 -2.17
N ALA A 247 -5.06 3.62 -1.03
CA ALA A 247 -4.98 2.74 0.14
C ALA A 247 -5.58 1.33 -0.11
N TYR A 248 -6.32 1.13 -1.20
CA TYR A 248 -6.78 -0.20 -1.60
C TYR A 248 -5.66 -1.20 -1.87
N PHE A 249 -4.48 -0.76 -2.31
CA PHE A 249 -3.32 -1.65 -2.44
C PHE A 249 -2.87 -2.25 -1.11
N MET A 250 -3.31 -1.68 0.02
CA MET A 250 -2.92 -2.12 1.36
C MET A 250 -3.88 -3.14 1.95
N THR A 251 -5.08 -3.30 1.40
CA THR A 251 -6.16 -4.05 2.05
C THR A 251 -6.71 -5.21 1.23
N LYS A 252 -6.49 -5.21 -0.09
CA LYS A 252 -7.04 -6.21 -1.01
C LYS A 252 -6.23 -6.37 -2.28
N ALA A 253 -6.38 -7.52 -2.93
CA ALA A 253 -5.86 -7.77 -4.26
C ALA A 253 -6.81 -7.17 -5.30
N LEU A 254 -6.28 -6.30 -6.17
CA LEU A 254 -7.08 -5.57 -7.16
C LEU A 254 -7.15 -6.30 -8.51
N ASP A 255 -8.19 -5.98 -9.28
CA ASP A 255 -8.24 -6.35 -10.70
C ASP A 255 -7.20 -5.55 -11.49
N SER A 256 -6.84 -6.04 -12.68
CA SER A 256 -5.73 -5.46 -13.45
C SER A 256 -5.97 -4.02 -13.87
N VAL A 257 -7.21 -3.62 -14.18
CA VAL A 257 -7.52 -2.28 -14.67
C VAL A 257 -7.35 -1.28 -13.52
N LYS A 258 -7.94 -1.60 -12.37
CA LYS A 258 -7.84 -0.76 -11.17
C LYS A 258 -6.42 -0.71 -10.61
N HIS A 259 -5.71 -1.85 -10.59
CA HIS A 259 -4.30 -1.92 -10.18
C HIS A 259 -3.44 -0.97 -11.01
N GLN A 260 -3.59 -0.97 -12.33
CA GLN A 260 -2.82 -0.08 -13.20
C GLN A 260 -3.17 1.39 -13.01
N SER A 261 -4.46 1.71 -12.88
CA SER A 261 -4.94 3.09 -12.68
C SER A 261 -4.40 3.71 -11.38
N LEU A 262 -4.39 2.94 -10.30
CA LEU A 262 -3.96 3.45 -8.99
C LEU A 262 -2.44 3.56 -8.84
N ASN A 263 -1.64 2.86 -9.65
CA ASN A 263 -0.17 2.99 -9.62
C ASN A 263 0.26 4.46 -9.84
N SER A 264 -0.31 5.13 -10.83
CA SER A 264 0.03 6.54 -11.13
C SER A 264 -0.38 7.49 -10.00
N HIS A 265 -1.50 7.22 -9.32
CA HIS A 265 -1.96 8.00 -8.17
C HIS A 265 -1.04 7.83 -6.93
N MET A 266 -0.29 6.72 -6.87
CA MET A 266 0.73 6.47 -5.86
C MET A 266 2.11 7.03 -6.25
N GLY A 267 2.22 7.62 -7.44
CA GLY A 267 3.46 8.14 -8.00
C GLY A 267 4.41 7.06 -8.56
N LEU A 268 3.91 5.83 -8.76
CA LEU A 268 4.62 4.76 -9.45
C LEU A 268 4.50 4.95 -10.96
N ASN A 269 5.50 5.62 -11.52
CA ASN A 269 5.53 5.96 -12.94
C ASN A 269 6.67 5.24 -13.65
N ASN A 270 6.54 5.08 -14.98
CA ASN A 270 7.61 4.50 -15.79
C ASN A 270 8.80 5.46 -15.86
N ILE A 271 10.00 4.94 -15.56
CA ILE A 271 11.25 5.69 -15.51
C ILE A 271 11.62 6.24 -16.91
N GLU A 272 11.39 5.48 -17.98
CA GLU A 272 11.77 5.87 -19.35
C GLU A 272 10.95 7.04 -19.90
N SER A 273 9.69 7.17 -19.47
CA SER A 273 8.80 8.27 -19.88
C SER A 273 9.35 9.65 -19.51
N TYR A 274 10.19 9.74 -18.47
CA TYR A 274 10.78 11.00 -18.03
C TYR A 274 12.12 11.31 -18.69
N VAL A 275 12.91 10.28 -19.03
CA VAL A 275 14.15 10.47 -19.81
C VAL A 275 13.81 11.11 -21.16
N ALA A 276 12.78 10.61 -21.84
CA ALA A 276 12.29 11.18 -23.10
C ALA A 276 11.80 12.64 -22.96
N ASN A 277 11.11 12.99 -21.87
CA ASN A 277 10.64 14.36 -21.62
C ASN A 277 11.77 15.33 -21.27
N ILE A 278 12.84 14.89 -20.61
CA ILE A 278 14.05 15.70 -20.39
C ILE A 278 14.73 15.98 -21.74
N TYR A 279 14.87 14.98 -22.62
CA TYR A 279 15.42 15.20 -23.95
C TYR A 279 14.55 16.17 -24.78
N LEU A 280 13.22 16.07 -24.70
CA LEU A 280 12.31 17.02 -25.37
C LEU A 280 12.39 18.44 -24.80
N CYS A 281 12.52 18.64 -23.48
CA CYS A 281 12.73 19.97 -22.88
C CYS A 281 14.11 20.57 -23.21
N VAL A 282 15.15 19.74 -23.27
CA VAL A 282 16.51 20.18 -23.64
C VAL A 282 16.61 20.51 -25.14
N LEU A 283 15.85 19.81 -25.99
CA LEU A 283 15.79 20.11 -27.42
C LEU A 283 14.80 21.24 -27.76
N GLY A 284 13.75 21.45 -26.96
CA GLY A 284 12.78 22.53 -27.12
C GLY A 284 13.26 23.92 -26.66
N SER A 285 14.45 24.01 -26.06
CA SER A 285 15.08 25.27 -25.63
C SER A 285 16.22 25.75 -26.56
N ARG A 286 16.39 25.10 -27.73
CA ARG A 286 17.30 25.55 -28.80
C ARG A 286 16.53 25.83 -30.10
N GLY A 287 16.05 27.07 -30.23
CA GLY A 287 15.47 27.66 -31.45
C GLY A 287 14.39 28.65 -31.04
N TYR A 288 14.48 29.97 -31.26
CA TYR A 288 15.05 30.70 -32.39
C TYR A 288 15.74 31.99 -31.92
N VAL A 289 16.84 32.35 -32.60
CA VAL A 289 17.35 33.73 -32.73
C VAL A 289 16.45 34.46 -33.72
#